data_AF-A0A9C6DIN7-F1
#
_entry.id   AF-A0A9C6DIN7-F1
#
_cell.length_a   1.000
_cell.length_b   1.000
_cell.length_c   1.000
_cell.angle_alpha   90.00
_cell.angle_beta   90.00
_cell.angle_gamma   90.00
#
_symmetry.space_group_name_H-M   'P 1'
#
loop_
_entity.id
_entity.type
_entity.pdbx_description
1 polymer ?
#
loop_
_entity_poly.entity_id
_entity_poly.type
_entity_poly.pdbx_seq_one_letter_code
_entity_poly.pdbx_strand_id
1 'polypeptide(L)'
;MSELLDKDTLRFTEYAAELMVYFERHKLIEISKKILVELALERPELVQQWIGANIKRIASEIYKDCLLGGKDGVVSMLNLSAGYLYRVVIFGRRGSGRKTQAINLAKRFNLVYIDAENLIYQCLRGDDENPNDPLARELQRSFYYNNCDAKGKALADIISRRIIHQDALRRGWVLVNFPNTVNDFKEIMEHWKVPPNKLVYMKCSEKICLKRLLNSANIGAPYHTCSYYNHEVNNCAFFNLY
;
A
#
# COMPACT_ATOMS: atom_id res chain seq x y z
N MET A 1 -37.73 -25.26 30.04
CA MET A 1 -38.33 -23.93 29.79
C MET A 1 -37.39 -22.89 30.38
N SER A 2 -36.47 -22.38 29.56
CA SER A 2 -35.65 -21.16 29.70
C SER A 2 -34.44 -21.38 28.78
N GLU A 3 -34.16 -20.65 27.72
CA GLU A 3 -34.69 -19.41 27.20
C GLU A 3 -34.73 -19.56 25.67
N LEU A 4 -35.90 -19.24 25.12
CA LEU A 4 -36.01 -18.83 23.74
C LEU A 4 -35.16 -17.57 23.58
N LEU A 5 -34.00 -17.76 22.95
CA LEU A 5 -33.42 -16.89 21.93
C LEU A 5 -33.79 -15.40 22.09
N ASP A 6 -32.97 -14.68 22.84
CA ASP A 6 -32.85 -13.23 22.74
C ASP A 6 -32.36 -12.91 21.30
N LYS A 7 -33.30 -12.62 20.41
CA LYS A 7 -33.11 -12.62 18.95
C LYS A 7 -32.61 -11.29 18.37
N ASP A 8 -32.43 -10.27 19.19
CA ASP A 8 -32.21 -8.89 18.70
C ASP A 8 -30.83 -8.32 18.99
N THR A 9 -29.87 -9.10 19.49
CA THR A 9 -28.47 -8.66 19.52
C THR A 9 -27.80 -8.91 18.17
N LEU A 10 -27.56 -7.82 17.42
CA LEU A 10 -26.67 -7.80 16.25
C LEU A 10 -25.28 -8.34 16.65
N ARG A 11 -25.06 -9.64 16.43
CA ARG A 11 -23.74 -10.26 16.62
C ARG A 11 -22.91 -10.03 15.36
N PHE A 12 -21.80 -9.31 15.50
CA PHE A 12 -20.78 -9.30 14.46
C PHE A 12 -20.32 -10.74 14.23
N THR A 13 -20.46 -11.21 13.00
CA THR A 13 -19.98 -12.53 12.60
C THR A 13 -18.52 -12.36 12.19
N GLU A 14 -17.60 -12.86 13.01
CA GLU A 14 -16.18 -12.86 12.67
C GLU A 14 -15.89 -14.04 11.74
N TYR A 15 -15.27 -13.75 10.58
CA TYR A 15 -14.82 -14.76 9.64
C TYR A 15 -13.30 -14.92 9.72
N ALA A 16 -12.81 -16.15 9.54
CA ALA A 16 -11.38 -16.43 9.50
C ALA A 16 -10.65 -15.56 8.46
N ALA A 17 -9.47 -15.03 8.81
CA ALA A 17 -8.73 -14.10 7.97
C ALA A 17 -8.35 -14.74 6.61
N GLU A 18 -8.04 -16.02 6.60
CA GLU A 18 -7.73 -16.81 5.41
C GLU A 18 -8.90 -16.84 4.42
N LEU A 19 -10.12 -16.96 4.96
CA LEU A 19 -11.35 -16.92 4.17
C LEU A 19 -11.57 -15.53 3.57
N MET A 20 -11.37 -14.47 4.36
CA MET A 20 -11.51 -13.09 3.88
C MET A 20 -10.47 -12.75 2.81
N VAL A 21 -9.22 -13.21 2.97
CA VAL A 21 -8.17 -13.07 1.95
C VAL A 21 -8.56 -13.82 0.66
N TYR A 22 -9.10 -15.02 0.78
CA TYR A 22 -9.58 -15.79 -0.38
C TYR A 22 -10.72 -15.06 -1.11
N PHE A 23 -11.69 -14.54 -0.36
CA PHE A 23 -12.84 -13.81 -0.90
C PHE A 23 -12.41 -12.54 -1.63
N GLU A 24 -11.49 -11.78 -1.05
CA GLU A 24 -10.93 -10.57 -1.65
C GLU A 24 -10.09 -10.90 -2.90
N ARG A 25 -9.29 -11.96 -2.86
CA ARG A 25 -8.46 -12.41 -3.99
C ARG A 25 -9.29 -12.84 -5.19
N HIS A 26 -10.41 -13.50 -4.94
CA HIS A 26 -11.29 -14.05 -5.98
C HIS A 26 -12.53 -13.19 -6.25
N LYS A 27 -12.59 -12.00 -5.64
CA LYS A 27 -13.68 -11.02 -5.83
C LYS A 27 -15.06 -11.62 -5.60
N LEU A 28 -15.15 -12.56 -4.67
CA LEU A 28 -16.37 -13.33 -4.42
C LEU A 28 -17.48 -12.44 -3.87
N ILE A 29 -17.13 -11.46 -3.03
CA ILE A 29 -18.10 -10.52 -2.46
C ILE A 29 -18.70 -9.64 -3.57
N GLU A 30 -17.87 -9.13 -4.47
CA GLU A 30 -18.29 -8.30 -5.59
C GLU A 30 -19.14 -9.08 -6.59
N ILE A 31 -18.76 -10.32 -6.90
CA ILE A 31 -19.54 -11.22 -7.75
C ILE A 31 -20.90 -11.53 -7.11
N SER A 32 -20.93 -11.91 -5.82
CA SER A 32 -22.17 -12.18 -5.09
C SER A 32 -23.06 -10.95 -5.03
N LYS A 33 -22.50 -9.76 -4.75
CA LYS A 33 -23.25 -8.50 -4.74
C LYS A 33 -23.87 -8.22 -6.11
N LYS A 34 -23.12 -8.42 -7.20
CA LYS A 34 -23.62 -8.16 -8.55
C LYS A 34 -24.72 -9.15 -8.95
N ILE A 35 -24.57 -10.43 -8.59
CA ILE A 35 -25.63 -11.45 -8.76
C ILE A 35 -26.90 -11.02 -8.02
N LEU A 36 -26.79 -10.60 -6.76
CA LEU A 36 -27.94 -10.15 -5.97
C LEU A 36 -28.66 -8.96 -6.62
N VAL A 37 -27.90 -7.98 -7.13
CA VAL A 37 -28.46 -6.81 -7.81
C VAL A 37 -29.18 -7.21 -9.10
N GLU A 38 -28.57 -8.03 -9.94
CA GLU A 38 -29.19 -8.44 -11.22
C GLU A 38 -30.43 -9.32 -11.00
N LEU A 39 -30.39 -10.24 -10.03
CA LEU A 39 -31.56 -11.04 -9.65
C LEU A 39 -32.73 -10.18 -9.12
N ALA A 40 -32.43 -9.10 -8.40
CA ALA A 40 -33.44 -8.17 -7.92
C ALA A 40 -34.13 -7.41 -9.07
N LEU A 41 -33.43 -7.20 -10.18
CA LEU A 41 -33.92 -6.49 -11.37
C LEU A 41 -34.70 -7.41 -12.33
N GLU A 42 -34.13 -8.56 -12.73
CA GLU A 42 -34.74 -9.45 -13.72
C GLU A 42 -35.75 -10.45 -13.12
N ARG A 43 -35.61 -10.82 -11.84
CA ARG A 43 -36.46 -11.79 -11.11
C ARG A 43 -36.80 -13.08 -11.91
N PRO A 44 -35.80 -13.87 -12.32
CA PRO A 44 -36.02 -15.10 -13.08
C PRO A 44 -36.74 -16.18 -12.26
N GLU A 45 -37.55 -17.01 -12.93
CA GLU A 45 -38.27 -18.13 -12.29
C GLU A 45 -37.33 -19.21 -11.72
N LEU A 46 -36.22 -19.50 -12.42
CA LEU A 46 -35.21 -20.49 -12.03
C LEU A 46 -33.86 -19.84 -11.75
N VAL A 47 -33.71 -19.38 -10.50
CA VAL A 47 -32.53 -18.63 -10.04
C VAL A 47 -31.22 -19.39 -10.25
N GLN A 48 -31.16 -20.70 -9.95
CA GLN A 48 -29.91 -21.45 -10.05
C GLN A 48 -29.41 -21.55 -11.50
N GLN A 49 -30.32 -21.77 -12.46
CA GLN A 49 -29.98 -21.85 -13.88
C GLN A 49 -29.53 -20.49 -14.40
N TRP A 50 -30.21 -19.42 -13.99
CA TRP A 50 -29.83 -18.06 -14.35
C TRP A 50 -28.43 -17.71 -13.82
N ILE A 51 -28.13 -18.05 -12.56
CA ILE A 51 -26.79 -17.84 -11.99
C ILE A 51 -25.76 -18.64 -12.79
N GLY A 52 -26.01 -19.91 -13.06
CA GLY A 52 -25.10 -20.76 -13.82
C GLY A 52 -24.77 -20.21 -15.23
N ALA A 53 -25.78 -19.65 -15.90
CA ALA A 53 -25.62 -19.04 -17.22
C ALA A 53 -24.83 -17.71 -17.17
N ASN A 54 -25.01 -16.91 -16.10
CA ASN A 54 -24.48 -15.54 -16.04
C ASN A 54 -23.19 -15.39 -15.22
N ILE A 55 -22.84 -16.33 -14.34
CA ILE A 55 -21.73 -16.18 -13.38
C ILE A 55 -20.38 -15.92 -14.06
N LYS A 56 -20.13 -16.54 -15.22
CA LYS A 56 -18.89 -16.32 -15.98
C LYS A 56 -18.82 -14.91 -16.57
N ARG A 57 -19.95 -14.39 -17.08
CA ARG A 57 -20.06 -13.02 -17.60
C ARG A 57 -19.83 -12.03 -16.47
N ILE A 58 -20.57 -12.16 -15.37
CA ILE A 58 -20.49 -11.29 -14.19
C ILE A 58 -19.07 -11.28 -13.62
N ALA A 59 -18.46 -12.46 -13.43
CA ALA A 59 -17.07 -12.55 -12.97
C ALA A 59 -16.12 -11.82 -13.93
N SER A 60 -16.25 -12.05 -15.24
CA SER A 60 -15.40 -11.41 -16.24
C SER A 60 -15.53 -9.88 -16.24
N GLU A 61 -16.74 -9.36 -16.06
CA GLU A 61 -16.99 -7.92 -15.94
C GLU A 61 -16.30 -7.35 -14.69
N ILE A 62 -16.50 -7.96 -13.52
CA ILE A 62 -15.84 -7.54 -12.28
C ILE A 62 -14.31 -7.57 -12.39
N TYR A 63 -13.74 -8.63 -12.99
CA TYR A 63 -12.29 -8.72 -13.18
C TYR A 63 -11.78 -7.65 -14.16
N LYS A 64 -12.50 -7.39 -15.26
CA LYS A 64 -12.13 -6.32 -16.21
C LYS A 64 -12.21 -4.94 -15.54
N ASP A 65 -13.26 -4.68 -14.78
CA ASP A 65 -13.42 -3.44 -14.02
C ASP A 65 -12.33 -3.27 -12.96
N CYS A 66 -11.92 -4.33 -12.27
CA CYS A 66 -10.81 -4.26 -11.33
C CYS A 66 -9.46 -3.99 -12.01
N LEU A 67 -9.27 -4.48 -13.24
CA LEU A 67 -8.04 -4.27 -14.03
C LEU A 67 -7.98 -2.89 -14.70
N LEU A 68 -9.13 -2.34 -15.07
CA LEU A 68 -9.27 -1.12 -15.88
C LEU A 68 -9.76 0.09 -15.07
N GLY A 69 -10.63 -0.10 -14.09
CA GLY A 69 -11.34 0.93 -13.32
C GLY A 69 -10.46 1.80 -12.43
N GLY A 70 -9.18 1.47 -12.27
CA GLY A 70 -8.22 2.40 -11.67
C GLY A 70 -7.78 3.53 -12.61
N LYS A 71 -8.02 3.45 -13.93
CA LYS A 71 -7.55 4.46 -14.89
C LYS A 71 -8.40 5.74 -14.89
N ASP A 72 -9.71 5.64 -14.69
CA ASP A 72 -10.64 6.76 -14.84
C ASP A 72 -11.34 7.16 -13.53
N GLY A 73 -10.94 6.57 -12.39
CA GLY A 73 -11.50 6.90 -11.06
C GLY A 73 -12.96 6.46 -10.86
N VAL A 74 -13.55 5.74 -11.81
CA VAL A 74 -14.92 5.24 -11.75
C VAL A 74 -14.90 3.74 -11.99
N VAL A 75 -15.16 2.96 -10.93
CA VAL A 75 -15.49 1.54 -11.04
C VAL A 75 -17.00 1.46 -11.31
N SER A 76 -17.37 1.41 -12.59
CA SER A 76 -18.75 1.58 -13.09
C SER A 76 -19.75 0.55 -12.57
N MET A 77 -19.32 -0.60 -12.06
CA MET A 77 -20.24 -1.67 -11.66
C MET A 77 -20.49 -1.79 -10.15
N LEU A 78 -19.70 -1.14 -9.29
CA LEU A 78 -19.80 -1.36 -7.84
C LEU A 78 -20.42 -0.20 -7.03
N ASN A 79 -20.55 1.01 -7.62
CA ASN A 79 -20.78 2.23 -6.84
C ASN A 79 -19.90 2.24 -5.58
N LEU A 80 -18.67 1.73 -5.68
CA LEU A 80 -17.65 2.14 -4.73
C LEU A 80 -17.54 3.64 -4.98
N SER A 81 -17.90 4.41 -3.96
CA SER A 81 -17.78 5.86 -3.95
C SER A 81 -16.50 6.26 -4.69
N ALA A 82 -16.56 7.35 -5.46
CA ALA A 82 -15.43 8.01 -6.12
C ALA A 82 -14.22 8.34 -5.19
N GLY A 83 -14.19 7.81 -3.96
CA GLY A 83 -13.13 7.88 -2.97
C GLY A 83 -12.33 6.58 -2.71
N TYR A 84 -12.38 5.52 -3.53
CA TYR A 84 -11.38 4.42 -3.39
C TYR A 84 -10.03 4.86 -3.98
N LEU A 85 -9.27 5.62 -3.20
CA LEU A 85 -7.93 6.07 -3.57
C LEU A 85 -6.89 4.99 -3.25
N TYR A 86 -6.01 4.71 -4.20
CA TYR A 86 -4.90 3.78 -3.99
C TYR A 86 -3.88 4.38 -3.01
N ARG A 87 -3.62 3.65 -1.93
CA ARG A 87 -2.63 3.99 -0.89
C ARG A 87 -1.69 2.81 -0.76
N VAL A 88 -0.67 2.82 -1.60
CA VAL A 88 0.15 1.65 -1.87
C VAL A 88 1.52 1.84 -1.25
N VAL A 89 1.99 0.86 -0.49
CA VAL A 89 3.38 0.78 -0.06
C VAL A 89 4.07 -0.31 -0.85
N ILE A 90 5.14 0.03 -1.55
CA ILE A 90 5.97 -0.93 -2.29
C ILE A 90 7.31 -1.09 -1.60
N PHE A 91 7.58 -2.29 -1.11
CA PHE A 91 8.81 -2.64 -0.41
C PHE A 91 9.44 -3.90 -0.99
N GLY A 92 10.69 -4.17 -0.62
CA GLY A 92 11.52 -5.21 -1.24
C GLY A 92 12.99 -4.82 -1.22
N ARG A 93 13.88 -5.78 -1.50
CA ARG A 93 15.33 -5.55 -1.50
C ARG A 93 15.71 -4.43 -2.48
N ARG A 94 16.77 -3.67 -2.19
CA ARG A 94 17.34 -2.74 -3.18
C ARG A 94 17.74 -3.49 -4.45
N GLY A 95 17.52 -2.91 -5.64
CA GLY A 95 17.73 -3.60 -6.92
C GLY A 95 16.55 -4.46 -7.40
N SER A 96 15.51 -4.67 -6.58
CA SER A 96 14.28 -5.41 -6.97
C SER A 96 13.46 -4.73 -8.08
N GLY A 97 13.66 -3.42 -8.29
CA GLY A 97 12.85 -2.61 -9.20
C GLY A 97 11.68 -1.88 -8.54
N ARG A 98 11.61 -1.88 -7.19
CA ARG A 98 10.55 -1.19 -6.42
C ARG A 98 10.31 0.26 -6.84
N LYS A 99 11.38 1.07 -7.01
CA LYS A 99 11.26 2.49 -7.43
C LYS A 99 10.69 2.60 -8.86
N THR A 100 11.23 1.83 -9.79
CA THR A 100 10.77 1.83 -11.19
C THR A 100 9.28 1.47 -11.29
N GLN A 101 8.85 0.44 -10.57
CA GLN A 101 7.45 0.02 -10.56
C GLN A 101 6.55 1.05 -9.86
N ALA A 102 7.00 1.65 -8.76
CA ALA A 102 6.26 2.72 -8.09
C ALA A 102 6.05 3.95 -8.99
N ILE A 103 7.07 4.37 -9.75
CA ILE A 103 6.95 5.47 -10.71
C ILE A 103 5.96 5.12 -11.82
N ASN A 104 6.05 3.91 -12.37
CA ASN A 104 5.10 3.45 -13.40
C ASN A 104 3.67 3.39 -12.86
N LEU A 105 3.49 2.94 -11.60
CA LEU A 105 2.21 2.92 -10.91
C LEU A 105 1.66 4.33 -10.72
N ALA A 106 2.50 5.25 -10.22
CA ALA A 106 2.13 6.65 -10.02
C ALA A 106 1.68 7.30 -11.33
N LYS A 107 2.41 7.08 -12.44
CA LYS A 107 2.03 7.58 -13.77
C LYS A 107 0.72 6.98 -14.26
N ARG A 108 0.55 5.66 -14.13
CA ARG A 108 -0.61 4.94 -14.67
C ARG A 108 -1.92 5.28 -13.93
N PHE A 109 -1.84 5.49 -12.63
CA PHE A 109 -3.01 5.71 -11.76
C PHE A 109 -3.06 7.14 -11.19
N ASN A 110 -2.25 8.06 -11.74
CA ASN A 110 -2.14 9.46 -11.30
C ASN A 110 -1.87 9.65 -9.80
N LEU A 111 -1.11 8.75 -9.17
CA LEU A 111 -0.84 8.80 -7.72
C LEU A 111 0.28 9.79 -7.40
N VAL A 112 0.31 10.27 -6.16
CA VAL A 112 1.50 10.96 -5.61
C VAL A 112 2.60 9.93 -5.38
N TYR A 113 3.75 10.11 -6.04
CA TYR A 113 4.95 9.33 -5.75
C TYR A 113 5.66 9.91 -4.52
N ILE A 114 5.85 9.09 -3.49
CA ILE A 114 6.53 9.44 -2.25
C ILE A 114 7.73 8.51 -2.07
N ASP A 115 8.92 9.09 -2.01
CA ASP A 115 10.15 8.38 -1.67
C ASP A 115 10.63 8.84 -0.30
N ALA A 116 10.65 7.92 0.66
CA ALA A 116 11.11 8.19 2.02
C ALA A 116 12.57 8.69 2.08
N GLU A 117 13.45 8.19 1.21
CA GLU A 117 14.84 8.67 1.12
C GLU A 117 14.88 10.13 0.65
N ASN A 118 14.03 10.50 -0.32
CA ASN A 118 13.95 11.88 -0.80
C ASN A 118 13.42 12.84 0.28
N LEU A 119 12.44 12.40 1.08
CA LEU A 119 11.93 13.17 2.21
C LEU A 119 13.00 13.44 3.27
N ILE A 120 13.88 12.48 3.54
CA ILE A 120 15.04 12.68 4.42
C ILE A 120 15.92 13.82 3.89
N TYR A 121 16.29 13.78 2.61
CA TYR A 121 17.12 14.83 2.02
C TYR A 121 16.45 16.21 2.05
N GLN A 122 15.14 16.28 1.77
CA GLN A 122 14.38 17.52 1.84
C GLN A 122 14.36 18.08 3.26
N CYS A 123 14.13 17.23 4.26
CA CYS A 123 14.12 17.67 5.67
C CYS A 123 15.51 18.10 6.14
N LEU A 124 16.57 17.38 5.77
CA LEU A 124 17.95 17.69 6.19
C LEU A 124 18.53 18.92 5.48
N ARG A 125 18.09 19.23 4.25
CA ARG A 125 18.47 20.47 3.57
C ARG A 125 17.92 21.71 4.27
N GLY A 126 16.83 21.56 5.02
CA GLY A 126 16.11 22.68 5.63
C GLY A 126 15.10 23.30 4.65
N ASP A 127 14.11 23.95 5.24
CA ASP A 127 13.11 24.74 4.53
C ASP A 127 13.36 26.21 4.88
N ASP A 128 13.49 27.08 3.87
CA ASP A 128 13.67 28.52 4.06
C ASP A 128 12.43 29.13 4.75
N GLU A 129 11.25 28.54 4.56
CA GLU A 129 10.00 28.99 5.16
C GLU A 129 9.87 28.55 6.62
N ASN A 130 10.48 27.43 7.01
CA ASN A 130 10.39 26.90 8.36
C ASN A 130 11.73 26.30 8.85
N PRO A 131 12.73 27.16 9.13
CA PRO A 131 14.09 26.73 9.49
C PRO A 131 14.15 25.98 10.84
N ASN A 132 13.06 25.97 11.59
CA ASN A 132 12.97 25.48 12.96
C ASN A 132 11.99 24.31 13.12
N ASP A 133 11.78 23.52 12.07
CA ASP A 133 10.91 22.36 12.09
C ASP A 133 11.38 21.32 13.14
N PRO A 134 10.57 21.01 14.18
CA PRO A 134 10.93 20.03 15.20
C PRO A 134 11.14 18.62 14.62
N LEU A 135 10.41 18.23 13.56
CA LEU A 135 10.57 16.91 12.95
C LEU A 135 11.92 16.79 12.24
N ALA A 136 12.37 17.85 11.56
CA ALA A 136 13.67 17.88 10.91
C ALA A 136 14.81 17.78 11.95
N ARG A 137 14.69 18.48 13.09
CA ARG A 137 15.67 18.37 14.19
C ARG A 137 15.71 16.97 14.81
N GLU A 138 14.54 16.35 15.01
CA GLU A 138 14.47 15.00 15.57
C GLU A 138 15.07 13.98 14.60
N LEU A 139 14.76 14.10 13.31
CA LEU A 139 15.39 13.30 12.26
C LEU A 139 16.92 13.47 12.31
N GLN A 140 17.42 14.71 12.32
CA GLN A 140 18.86 14.98 12.38
C GLN A 140 19.51 14.36 13.63
N ARG A 141 18.89 14.49 14.80
CA ARG A 141 19.36 13.84 16.04
C ARG A 141 19.37 12.32 15.92
N SER A 142 18.33 11.72 15.37
CA SER A 142 18.25 10.26 15.19
C SER A 142 19.37 9.72 14.28
N PHE A 143 19.75 10.49 13.25
CA PHE A 143 20.90 10.18 12.40
C PHE A 143 22.23 10.37 13.14
N TYR A 144 22.37 11.44 13.91
CA TYR A 144 23.57 11.72 14.69
C TYR A 144 23.88 10.61 15.73
N TYR A 145 22.87 10.17 16.47
CA TYR A 145 23.01 9.10 17.47
C TYR A 145 22.92 7.68 16.89
N ASN A 146 22.73 7.56 15.57
CA ASN A 146 22.63 6.30 14.85
C ASN A 146 21.59 5.29 15.41
N ASN A 147 20.50 5.78 15.99
CA ASN A 147 19.46 4.93 16.59
C ASN A 147 18.40 4.54 15.54
N CYS A 148 18.26 3.24 15.27
CA CYS A 148 17.35 2.73 14.24
C CYS A 148 15.86 3.01 14.53
N ASP A 149 15.39 2.76 15.75
CA ASP A 149 13.98 2.98 16.12
C ASP A 149 13.63 4.46 16.10
N ALA A 150 14.53 5.32 16.59
CA ALA A 150 14.35 6.77 16.55
C ALA A 150 14.29 7.30 15.10
N LYS A 151 15.13 6.76 14.20
CA LYS A 151 15.09 7.11 12.76
C LYS A 151 13.77 6.68 12.14
N GLY A 152 13.32 5.46 12.41
CA GLY A 152 12.06 4.91 11.92
C GLY A 152 10.87 5.77 12.33
N LYS A 153 10.81 6.13 13.62
CA LYS A 153 9.76 7.00 14.17
C LYS A 153 9.78 8.41 13.58
N ALA A 154 10.93 9.08 13.58
CA ALA A 154 11.04 10.44 13.02
C ALA A 154 10.67 10.47 11.53
N LEU A 155 11.06 9.43 10.78
CA LEU A 155 10.70 9.27 9.38
C LEU A 155 9.21 8.98 9.19
N ALA A 156 8.60 8.15 10.04
CA ALA A 156 7.17 7.87 10.02
C ALA A 156 6.35 9.16 10.21
N ASP A 157 6.76 10.03 11.14
CA ASP A 157 6.10 11.32 11.39
C ASP A 157 6.19 12.26 10.17
N ILE A 158 7.36 12.33 9.53
CA ILE A 158 7.58 13.13 8.32
C ILE A 158 6.72 12.62 7.16
N ILE A 159 6.66 11.30 6.95
CA ILE A 159 5.82 10.70 5.91
C ILE A 159 4.34 10.92 6.22
N SER A 160 3.92 10.73 7.47
CA SER A 160 2.56 10.97 7.94
C SER A 160 2.11 12.41 7.67
N ARG A 161 3.00 13.39 7.89
CA ARG A 161 2.76 14.79 7.48
C ARG A 161 2.58 14.91 5.97
N ARG A 162 3.44 14.28 5.16
CA ARG A 162 3.39 14.36 3.69
C ARG A 162 2.14 13.74 3.08
N ILE A 163 1.64 12.62 3.60
CA ILE A 163 0.48 11.90 3.05
C ILE A 163 -0.86 12.61 3.31
N ILE A 164 -0.90 13.54 4.26
CA ILE A 164 -2.10 14.33 4.60
C ILE A 164 -2.23 15.59 3.72
N HIS A 165 -1.23 15.89 2.87
CA HIS A 165 -1.34 17.00 1.92
C HIS A 165 -2.49 16.78 0.93
N GLN A 166 -3.09 17.88 0.47
CA GLN A 166 -4.29 17.84 -0.38
C GLN A 166 -4.08 17.03 -1.67
N ASP A 167 -2.88 17.03 -2.23
CA ASP A 167 -2.58 16.27 -3.45
C ASP A 167 -2.65 14.74 -3.20
N ALA A 168 -2.10 14.27 -2.09
CA ALA A 168 -2.11 12.87 -1.68
C ALA A 168 -3.49 12.41 -1.22
N LEU A 169 -4.24 13.27 -0.51
CA LEU A 169 -5.62 12.98 -0.11
C LEU A 169 -6.60 12.95 -1.29
N ARG A 170 -6.35 13.68 -2.38
CA ARG A 170 -7.23 13.70 -3.56
C ARG A 170 -6.92 12.62 -4.58
N ARG A 171 -5.64 12.29 -4.77
CA ARG A 171 -5.19 11.35 -5.82
C ARG A 171 -4.77 9.97 -5.30
N GLY A 172 -4.58 9.82 -4.00
CA GLY A 172 -3.88 8.68 -3.45
C GLY A 172 -2.37 8.81 -3.61
N TRP A 173 -1.65 7.81 -3.11
CA TRP A 173 -0.19 7.84 -3.02
C TRP A 173 0.42 6.45 -3.15
N VAL A 174 1.67 6.43 -3.62
CA VAL A 174 2.55 5.28 -3.60
C VAL A 174 3.83 5.62 -2.85
N LEU A 175 4.12 4.87 -1.80
CA LEU A 175 5.28 5.04 -0.94
C LEU A 175 6.33 3.96 -1.23
N VAL A 176 7.60 4.37 -1.31
CA VAL A 176 8.76 3.47 -1.39
C VAL A 176 9.80 3.80 -0.31
N ASN A 177 10.69 2.84 -0.06
CA ASN A 177 11.81 2.93 0.88
C ASN A 177 11.41 3.05 2.38
N PHE A 178 10.17 2.71 2.69
CA PHE A 178 9.63 2.57 4.05
C PHE A 178 8.41 1.64 3.98
N PRO A 179 8.13 0.76 4.97
CA PRO A 179 8.88 0.49 6.21
C PRO A 179 10.18 -0.31 5.99
N ASN A 180 11.11 -0.24 6.94
CA ASN A 180 12.35 -1.04 6.95
C ASN A 180 12.43 -2.00 8.14
N THR A 181 11.68 -1.78 9.22
CA THR A 181 11.61 -2.65 10.40
C THR A 181 10.19 -3.13 10.70
N VAL A 182 10.05 -4.13 11.57
CA VAL A 182 8.74 -4.57 12.08
C VAL A 182 8.05 -3.44 12.84
N ASN A 183 8.83 -2.66 13.60
CA ASN A 183 8.31 -1.52 14.37
C ASN A 183 7.75 -0.45 13.43
N ASP A 184 8.47 -0.12 12.35
CA ASP A 184 7.98 0.80 11.32
C ASP A 184 6.65 0.31 10.73
N PHE A 185 6.54 -1.00 10.48
CA PHE A 185 5.33 -1.59 9.91
C PHE A 185 4.14 -1.45 10.88
N LYS A 186 4.35 -1.73 12.17
CA LYS A 186 3.33 -1.54 13.22
C LYS A 186 2.91 -0.07 13.30
N GLU A 187 3.88 0.85 13.32
CA GLU A 187 3.64 2.30 13.36
C GLU A 187 2.71 2.74 12.20
N ILE A 188 3.00 2.30 10.98
CA ILE A 188 2.19 2.62 9.79
C ILE A 188 0.76 2.10 9.91
N MET A 189 0.59 0.88 10.42
CA MET A 189 -0.72 0.20 10.43
C MET A 189 -1.60 0.64 11.60
N GLU A 190 -1.00 0.95 12.76
CA GLU A 190 -1.73 1.23 14.00
C GLU A 190 -1.90 2.74 14.24
N HIS A 191 -0.97 3.58 13.81
CA HIS A 191 -0.94 5.00 14.21
C HIS A 191 -1.20 5.99 13.09
N TRP A 192 -1.07 5.61 11.82
CA TRP A 192 -1.36 6.54 10.72
C TRP A 192 -2.85 6.78 10.58
N LYS A 193 -3.24 8.06 10.51
CA LYS A 193 -4.64 8.46 10.23
C LYS A 193 -5.12 7.98 8.87
N VAL A 194 -4.20 7.86 7.91
CA VAL A 194 -4.48 7.43 6.54
C VAL A 194 -3.53 6.26 6.21
N PRO A 195 -3.79 5.04 6.73
CA PRO A 195 -2.90 3.90 6.53
C PRO A 195 -2.97 3.40 5.07
N PRO A 196 -1.96 2.65 4.61
CA PRO A 196 -2.02 2.00 3.30
C PRO A 196 -3.19 1.01 3.20
N ASN A 197 -3.78 0.90 2.02
CA ASN A 197 -4.80 -0.12 1.71
C ASN A 197 -4.25 -1.27 0.85
N LYS A 198 -3.00 -1.15 0.37
CA LYS A 198 -2.28 -2.17 -0.39
C LYS A 198 -0.80 -2.17 -0.01
N LEU A 199 -0.27 -3.36 0.21
CA LEU A 199 1.13 -3.64 0.49
C LEU A 199 1.67 -4.56 -0.60
N VAL A 200 2.73 -4.13 -1.29
CA VAL A 200 3.32 -4.86 -2.41
C VAL A 200 4.78 -5.19 -2.10
N TYR A 201 5.06 -6.47 -1.92
CA TYR A 201 6.42 -6.98 -1.76
C TYR A 201 7.01 -7.39 -3.11
N MET A 202 8.10 -6.71 -3.50
CA MET A 202 8.85 -7.01 -4.72
C MET A 202 9.85 -8.13 -4.47
N LYS A 203 9.40 -9.39 -4.65
CA LYS A 203 10.27 -10.57 -4.56
C LYS A 203 11.27 -10.60 -5.71
N CYS A 204 12.56 -10.58 -5.38
CA CYS A 204 13.65 -10.70 -6.35
C CYS A 204 14.86 -11.34 -5.66
N SER A 205 15.58 -12.22 -6.35
CA SER A 205 16.76 -12.86 -5.77
C SER A 205 17.89 -11.87 -5.55
N GLU A 206 18.70 -12.10 -4.51
CA GLU A 206 19.87 -11.28 -4.18
C GLU A 206 20.82 -11.12 -5.36
N LYS A 207 21.15 -12.23 -6.05
CA LYS A 207 22.05 -12.24 -7.20
C LYS A 207 21.58 -11.28 -8.31
N ILE A 208 20.27 -11.26 -8.59
CA ILE A 208 19.69 -10.38 -9.61
C ILE A 208 19.69 -8.93 -9.12
N CYS A 209 19.32 -8.70 -7.86
CA CYS A 209 19.35 -7.38 -7.25
C CYS A 209 20.75 -6.77 -7.31
N LEU A 210 21.76 -7.52 -6.88
CA LEU A 210 23.16 -7.10 -6.88
C LEU A 210 23.66 -6.81 -8.30
N LYS A 211 23.39 -7.70 -9.25
CA LYS A 211 23.77 -7.50 -10.67
C LYS A 211 23.17 -6.20 -11.23
N ARG A 212 21.92 -5.89 -10.91
CA ARG A 212 21.26 -4.64 -11.34
C ARG A 212 21.89 -3.41 -10.70
N LEU A 213 22.26 -3.49 -9.42
CA LEU A 213 22.89 -2.39 -8.70
C LEU A 213 24.30 -2.10 -9.25
N LEU A 214 25.10 -3.15 -9.47
CA LEU A 214 26.45 -3.02 -10.05
C LEU A 214 26.42 -2.43 -11.47
N ASN A 215 25.40 -2.76 -12.25
CA ASN A 215 25.23 -2.26 -13.61
C ASN A 215 24.47 -0.92 -13.68
N SER A 216 24.01 -0.38 -12.55
CA SER A 216 23.30 0.89 -12.55
C SER A 216 24.27 2.06 -12.72
N ALA A 217 23.88 3.05 -13.53
CA ALA A 217 24.69 4.25 -13.68
C ALA A 217 24.85 4.93 -12.31
N ASN A 218 26.09 5.27 -11.95
CA ASN A 218 26.35 6.08 -10.76
C ASN A 218 26.01 7.54 -11.09
N ILE A 219 24.82 7.98 -10.68
CA ILE A 219 24.33 9.34 -10.94
C ILE A 219 24.86 10.33 -9.87
N GLY A 220 25.79 9.90 -9.00
CA GLY A 220 26.40 10.75 -7.97
C GLY A 220 25.51 11.00 -6.74
N ALA A 221 24.36 10.34 -6.64
CA ALA A 221 23.56 10.38 -5.42
C ALA A 221 24.14 9.42 -4.35
N PRO A 222 24.10 9.77 -3.05
CA PRO A 222 24.80 9.01 -2.00
C PRO A 222 24.43 7.52 -1.94
N TYR A 223 23.18 7.20 -2.26
CA TYR A 223 22.63 5.83 -2.30
C TYR A 223 22.97 5.03 -3.56
N HIS A 224 23.66 5.63 -4.53
CA HIS A 224 24.22 4.91 -5.69
C HIS A 224 25.63 4.35 -5.42
N THR A 225 26.24 4.70 -4.28
CA THR A 225 27.61 4.28 -3.96
C THR A 225 27.61 2.95 -3.21
N CYS A 226 28.46 2.00 -3.64
CA CYS A 226 28.59 0.66 -3.05
C CYS A 226 28.87 0.67 -1.52
N SER A 227 29.55 1.71 -1.02
CA SER A 227 29.83 1.90 0.41
C SER A 227 28.56 2.09 1.26
N TYR A 228 27.54 2.76 0.72
CA TYR A 228 26.25 2.95 1.39
C TYR A 228 25.48 1.62 1.53
N TYR A 229 25.58 0.74 0.52
CA TYR A 229 24.93 -0.58 0.54
C TYR A 229 25.44 -1.47 1.67
N ASN A 230 26.77 -1.54 1.85
CA ASN A 230 27.36 -2.36 2.92
C ASN A 230 26.93 -1.89 4.32
N HIS A 231 26.77 -0.57 4.50
CA HIS A 231 26.33 -0.01 5.78
C HIS A 231 24.85 -0.29 6.07
N GLU A 232 23.97 -0.25 5.08
CA GLU A 232 22.54 -0.48 5.30
C GLU A 232 22.12 -1.96 5.32
N VAL A 233 22.77 -2.82 4.53
CA VAL A 233 22.49 -4.27 4.55
C VAL A 233 22.82 -4.87 5.92
N ASN A 234 23.85 -4.34 6.59
CA ASN A 234 24.22 -4.76 7.94
C ASN A 234 23.27 -4.23 9.04
N ASN A 235 22.52 -3.16 8.78
CA ASN A 235 21.63 -2.54 9.76
C ASN A 235 20.14 -2.90 9.59
N CYS A 236 19.72 -3.39 8.42
CA CYS A 236 18.33 -3.79 8.16
C CYS A 236 18.14 -5.31 8.31
N ALA A 237 17.89 -5.77 9.55
CA ALA A 237 17.61 -7.18 9.84
C ALA A 237 16.33 -7.74 9.16
N PHE A 238 15.44 -6.86 8.67
CA PHE A 238 14.13 -7.24 8.12
C PHE A 238 14.20 -7.99 6.78
N PHE A 239 15.22 -7.76 5.95
CA PHE A 239 15.36 -8.41 4.64
C PHE A 239 16.12 -9.75 4.68
N ASN A 240 16.69 -10.12 5.84
CA ASN A 240 17.38 -11.40 6.01
C ASN A 240 16.45 -12.50 6.57
N LEU A 241 15.20 -12.18 6.85
CA LEU A 241 14.21 -13.11 7.42
C LEU A 241 13.26 -13.72 6.37
N TYR A 242 13.40 -13.37 5.08
CA TYR A 242 12.55 -13.87 3.98
C TYR A 242 13.30 -14.12 2.67
#